data_AF-A0A6M0C2L9-F1
#
_entry.id   AF-A0A6M0C2L9-F1
#
_cell.length_a   1.000
_cell.length_b   1.000
_cell.length_c   1.000
_cell.angle_alpha   90.00
_cell.angle_beta   90.00
_cell.angle_gamma   90.00
#
_symmetry.space_group_name_H-M   'P 1'
#
loop_
_entity.id
_entity.type
_entity.pdbx_description
1 polymer ?
#
loop_
_entity_poly.entity_id
_entity_poly.type
_entity_poly.pdbx_seq_one_letter_code
_entity_poly.pdbx_strand_id
1 'polypeptide(L)'
;MANITGDANDNLLVGSSEGDIMLGLGGNDTINGELGDDTIDGGQGEDEVEGGGGSDILLGGDGNDSMTGNEGRDSILGEFGSDRLAGSDGNDFLEGNEGNDTLLGEADD
;
A
#
# COMPACT_ATOMS: atom_id res chain seq x y z
N MET A 1 -13.28 -10.03 1.93
CA MET A 1 -13.99 -9.26 0.91
C MET A 1 -15.07 -8.36 1.49
N ALA A 2 -14.58 -7.24 1.96
CA ALA A 2 -15.21 -5.98 2.26
C ALA A 2 -14.78 -4.94 1.20
N ASN A 3 -15.58 -3.89 1.08
CA ASN A 3 -15.16 -2.66 0.41
C ASN A 3 -15.11 -1.58 1.49
N ILE A 4 -13.93 -1.02 1.71
CA ILE A 4 -13.67 -0.02 2.75
C ILE A 4 -13.29 1.28 2.04
N THR A 5 -13.90 2.39 2.45
CA THR A 5 -13.64 3.69 1.84
C THR A 5 -13.58 4.74 2.92
N GLY A 6 -12.48 5.50 2.91
CA GLY A 6 -12.25 6.67 3.72
C GLY A 6 -13.00 7.89 3.23
N ASP A 7 -12.49 9.06 3.59
CA ASP A 7 -12.98 10.36 3.15
C ASP A 7 -11.85 11.34 2.86
N ALA A 8 -11.97 12.63 3.20
CA ALA A 8 -10.95 13.63 2.90
C ALA A 8 -10.12 14.00 4.14
N ASN A 9 -10.22 13.20 5.20
CA ASN A 9 -9.50 13.38 6.45
C ASN A 9 -8.67 12.12 6.72
N ASP A 10 -7.67 12.26 7.58
CA ASP A 10 -6.88 11.16 8.11
C ASP A 10 -7.77 10.03 8.67
N ASN A 11 -7.65 8.84 8.11
CA ASN A 11 -8.44 7.67 8.42
C ASN A 11 -7.56 6.52 8.95
N LEU A 12 -8.20 5.64 9.72
CA LEU A 12 -7.64 4.35 10.07
C LEU A 12 -8.54 3.29 9.42
N LEU A 13 -8.03 2.64 8.38
CA LEU A 13 -8.71 1.61 7.62
C LEU A 13 -8.06 0.26 7.92
N VAL A 14 -8.88 -0.72 8.28
CA VAL A 14 -8.41 -2.08 8.59
C VAL A 14 -9.28 -3.08 7.85
N GLY A 15 -8.63 -3.91 7.05
CA GLY A 15 -9.21 -5.00 6.28
C GLY A 15 -9.61 -6.19 7.14
N SER A 16 -9.58 -7.36 6.52
CA SER A 16 -10.01 -8.62 7.10
C SER A 16 -9.09 -9.75 6.64
N SER A 17 -9.40 -11.00 7.00
CA SER A 17 -8.56 -12.13 6.58
C SER A 17 -8.85 -12.63 5.15
N GLU A 18 -9.54 -11.84 4.35
CA GLU A 18 -10.06 -12.19 3.03
C GLU A 18 -9.80 -11.01 2.10
N GLY A 19 -9.45 -11.23 0.83
CA GLY A 19 -9.13 -10.14 -0.09
C GLY A 19 -10.20 -9.04 -0.15
N ASP A 20 -9.78 -7.80 0.08
CA ASP A 20 -10.57 -6.59 0.28
C ASP A 20 -10.22 -5.52 -0.78
N ILE A 21 -11.12 -4.53 -0.94
CA ILE A 21 -10.84 -3.32 -1.70
C ILE A 21 -10.91 -2.14 -0.75
N MET A 22 -9.83 -1.37 -0.65
CA MET A 22 -9.70 -0.27 0.30
C MET A 22 -9.25 1.01 -0.40
N LEU A 23 -9.92 2.12 -0.11
CA LEU A 23 -9.64 3.43 -0.69
C LEU A 23 -9.53 4.47 0.43
N GLY A 24 -8.37 5.11 0.63
CA GLY A 24 -8.16 6.20 1.59
C GLY A 24 -8.79 7.51 1.14
N LEU A 25 -8.64 7.82 -0.16
CA LEU A 25 -9.10 9.02 -0.86
C LEU A 25 -8.28 10.27 -0.55
N GLY A 26 -8.36 10.84 0.64
CA GLY A 26 -7.56 12.01 0.96
C GLY A 26 -7.38 12.23 2.46
N GLY A 27 -6.30 12.93 2.82
CA GLY A 27 -5.83 12.96 4.21
C GLY A 27 -4.65 12.01 4.36
N ASN A 28 -4.00 12.05 5.52
CA ASN A 28 -2.87 11.16 5.79
C ASN A 28 -3.41 9.90 6.46
N ASP A 29 -3.57 8.83 5.69
CA ASP A 29 -4.26 7.63 6.10
C ASP A 29 -3.31 6.56 6.65
N THR A 30 -3.83 5.73 7.55
CA THR A 30 -3.20 4.47 7.96
C THR A 30 -4.08 3.32 7.50
N ILE A 31 -3.57 2.49 6.62
CA ILE A 31 -4.33 1.42 5.96
C ILE A 31 -3.61 0.08 6.15
N ASN A 32 -4.31 -0.93 6.67
CA ASN A 32 -3.78 -2.28 6.84
C ASN A 32 -4.74 -3.32 6.23
N GLY A 33 -4.27 -4.11 5.27
CA GLY A 33 -5.04 -5.15 4.55
C GLY A 33 -5.30 -6.43 5.36
N GLU A 34 -4.46 -6.72 6.35
CA GLU A 34 -4.44 -7.94 7.15
C GLU A 34 -4.03 -9.19 6.36
N LEU A 35 -4.95 -10.05 5.93
CA LEU A 35 -4.62 -11.24 5.14
C LEU A 35 -5.54 -11.33 3.91
N GLY A 36 -5.10 -12.07 2.90
CA GLY A 36 -5.82 -12.22 1.65
C GLY A 36 -5.22 -11.32 0.58
N ASP A 37 -5.66 -11.49 -0.66
CA ASP A 37 -5.15 -10.70 -1.78
C ASP A 37 -5.93 -9.37 -1.84
N ASP A 38 -5.33 -8.31 -1.35
CA ASP A 38 -5.96 -7.00 -1.19
C ASP A 38 -5.66 -6.04 -2.36
N THR A 39 -6.56 -5.08 -2.56
CA THR A 39 -6.33 -3.92 -3.42
C THR A 39 -6.51 -2.66 -2.61
N ILE A 40 -5.42 -1.91 -2.42
CA ILE A 40 -5.35 -0.76 -1.55
C ILE A 40 -4.88 0.46 -2.34
N ASP A 41 -5.61 1.57 -2.21
CA ASP A 41 -5.30 2.87 -2.80
C ASP A 41 -5.29 3.91 -1.66
N GLY A 42 -4.13 4.50 -1.37
CA GLY A 42 -3.94 5.54 -0.34
C GLY A 42 -4.68 6.82 -0.72
N GLY A 43 -4.42 7.33 -1.91
CA GLY A 43 -5.12 8.48 -2.45
C GLY A 43 -4.27 9.75 -2.31
N GLN A 44 -4.80 10.82 -1.72
CA GLN A 44 -4.06 12.07 -1.54
C GLN A 44 -3.60 12.25 -0.10
N GLY A 45 -2.31 12.30 0.15
CA GLY A 45 -1.80 12.50 1.51
C GLY A 45 -0.44 11.88 1.69
N GLU A 46 0.10 11.99 2.90
CA GLU A 46 1.25 11.16 3.28
C GLU A 46 0.70 9.91 3.99
N ASP A 47 0.58 8.81 3.25
CA ASP A 47 -0.12 7.61 3.69
C ASP A 47 0.85 6.54 4.23
N GLU A 48 0.37 5.75 5.19
CA GLU A 48 1.03 4.55 5.71
C GLU A 48 0.19 3.33 5.33
N VAL A 49 0.72 2.48 4.45
CA VAL A 49 0.00 1.32 3.90
C VAL A 49 0.75 0.02 4.17
N GLU A 50 0.05 -0.95 4.74
CA GLU A 50 0.51 -2.34 4.90
C GLU A 50 -0.44 -3.28 4.14
N GLY A 51 0.10 -4.05 3.17
CA GLY A 51 -0.65 -5.08 2.44
C GLY A 51 -1.03 -6.23 3.36
N GLY A 52 -0.02 -6.86 3.97
CA GLY A 52 -0.22 -7.91 4.94
C GLY A 52 0.17 -9.27 4.36
N GLY A 53 -0.60 -10.30 4.61
CA GLY A 53 -0.31 -11.62 4.03
C GLY A 53 -1.16 -11.87 2.80
N GLY A 54 -0.56 -11.93 1.60
CA GLY A 54 -1.36 -11.99 0.38
C GLY A 54 -0.54 -11.77 -0.88
N SER A 55 -1.20 -11.78 -2.03
CA SER A 55 -0.65 -11.13 -3.21
C SER A 55 -1.37 -9.81 -3.42
N ASP A 56 -0.79 -8.74 -2.90
CA ASP A 56 -1.47 -7.46 -2.76
C ASP A 56 -1.16 -6.49 -3.89
N ILE A 57 -2.07 -5.55 -4.13
CA ILE A 57 -1.87 -4.40 -5.01
C ILE A 57 -1.97 -3.14 -4.16
N LEU A 58 -0.86 -2.42 -4.02
CA LEU A 58 -0.76 -1.18 -3.25
C LEU A 58 -0.47 0.00 -4.19
N LEU A 59 -1.31 1.02 -4.13
CA LEU A 59 -1.16 2.30 -4.83
C LEU A 59 -1.03 3.40 -3.78
N GLY A 60 0.06 4.18 -3.82
CA GLY A 60 0.31 5.28 -2.89
C GLY A 60 -0.58 6.46 -3.21
N GLY A 61 -0.42 6.99 -4.42
CA GLY A 61 -1.22 8.10 -4.91
C GLY A 61 -0.42 9.39 -4.93
N ASP A 62 -1.03 10.49 -4.49
CA ASP A 62 -0.37 11.78 -4.37
C ASP A 62 0.19 11.98 -2.95
N GLY A 63 1.51 12.03 -2.79
CA GLY A 63 2.17 12.46 -1.55
C GLY A 63 3.41 11.63 -1.24
N ASN A 64 3.96 11.74 -0.03
CA ASN A 64 5.16 10.99 0.33
C ASN A 64 4.76 9.77 1.14
N ASP A 65 4.61 8.63 0.47
CA ASP A 65 3.97 7.47 1.06
C ASP A 65 4.97 6.47 1.65
N SER A 66 4.48 5.70 2.61
CA SER A 66 5.23 4.62 3.26
C SER A 66 4.46 3.32 3.12
N MET A 67 4.89 2.46 2.20
CA MET A 67 4.16 1.24 1.84
C MET A 67 4.99 -0.02 2.05
N THR A 68 4.38 -1.06 2.63
CA THR A 68 5.00 -2.37 2.86
C THR A 68 4.07 -3.50 2.40
N GLY A 69 4.55 -4.39 1.53
CA GLY A 69 3.83 -5.58 1.07
C GLY A 69 3.66 -6.63 2.16
N ASN A 70 4.76 -6.98 2.82
CA ASN A 70 4.90 -8.05 3.82
C ASN A 70 5.03 -9.45 3.20
N GLU A 71 4.07 -10.36 3.38
CA GLU A 71 4.21 -11.74 2.92
C GLU A 71 3.49 -11.93 1.58
N GLY A 72 4.20 -12.39 0.55
CA GLY A 72 3.60 -13.01 -0.64
C GLY A 72 4.15 -12.50 -1.96
N ARG A 73 3.30 -11.97 -2.84
CA ARG A 73 3.76 -11.42 -4.13
C ARG A 73 3.01 -10.13 -4.36
N ASP A 74 3.70 -9.04 -4.09
CA ASP A 74 3.04 -7.75 -4.05
C ASP A 74 3.39 -6.91 -5.27
N SER A 75 2.46 -6.04 -5.63
CA SER A 75 2.66 -4.99 -6.62
C SER A 75 2.47 -3.64 -5.94
N ILE A 76 3.55 -2.93 -5.71
CA ILE A 76 3.59 -1.67 -4.96
C ILE A 76 3.99 -0.54 -5.90
N LEU A 77 3.10 0.43 -6.08
CA LEU A 77 3.33 1.60 -6.92
C LEU A 77 3.23 2.88 -6.08
N GLY A 78 4.34 3.63 -5.97
CA GLY A 78 4.42 4.91 -5.26
C GLY A 78 3.52 5.98 -5.87
N GLU A 79 3.57 6.09 -7.20
CA GLU A 79 2.88 7.12 -7.99
C GLU A 79 3.54 8.51 -7.88
N PHE A 80 2.99 9.47 -7.16
CA PHE A 80 3.51 10.84 -7.14
C PHE A 80 4.07 11.20 -5.76
N GLY A 81 5.34 11.52 -5.69
CA GLY A 81 5.99 12.04 -4.48
C GLY A 81 7.25 11.28 -4.15
N SER A 82 7.81 11.47 -2.96
CA SER A 82 9.06 10.80 -2.57
C SER A 82 8.75 9.66 -1.62
N ASP A 83 8.65 8.46 -2.18
CA ASP A 83 8.05 7.33 -1.48
C ASP A 83 9.08 6.40 -0.85
N ARG A 84 8.61 5.63 0.13
CA ARG A 84 9.36 4.52 0.71
C ARG A 84 8.56 3.23 0.56
N LEU A 85 9.03 2.38 -0.32
CA LEU A 85 8.38 1.12 -0.70
C LEU A 85 9.20 -0.07 -0.21
N ALA A 86 8.55 -1.03 0.44
CA ALA A 86 9.17 -2.28 0.88
C ALA A 86 8.35 -3.49 0.42
N GLY A 87 8.95 -4.41 -0.36
CA GLY A 87 8.30 -5.67 -0.75
C GLY A 87 8.24 -6.63 0.43
N SER A 88 9.42 -6.95 0.98
CA SER A 88 9.64 -7.89 2.08
C SER A 88 9.71 -9.35 1.61
N ASP A 89 8.89 -10.25 2.12
CA ASP A 89 8.98 -11.68 1.84
C ASP A 89 8.21 -11.98 0.56
N GLY A 90 8.88 -12.13 -0.57
CA GLY A 90 8.15 -12.32 -1.82
C GLY A 90 8.96 -12.15 -3.07
N ASN A 91 8.30 -12.37 -4.21
CA ASN A 91 8.83 -11.99 -5.52
C ASN A 91 8.08 -10.76 -6.00
N ASP A 92 8.43 -9.61 -5.46
CA ASP A 92 7.61 -8.40 -5.55
C ASP A 92 7.91 -7.54 -6.77
N PHE A 93 6.96 -6.67 -7.10
CA PHE A 93 7.11 -5.60 -8.07
C PHE A 93 7.00 -4.26 -7.35
N LEU A 94 8.08 -3.48 -7.35
CA LEU A 94 8.11 -2.14 -6.75
C LEU A 94 8.41 -1.11 -7.83
N GLU A 95 7.58 -0.07 -7.92
CA GLU A 95 7.76 1.06 -8.82
C GLU A 95 7.48 2.38 -8.10
N GLY A 96 8.51 3.21 -7.88
CA GLY A 96 8.36 4.51 -7.22
C GLY A 96 7.66 5.57 -8.07
N ASN A 97 7.70 5.45 -9.40
CA ASN A 97 7.17 6.45 -10.34
C ASN A 97 7.81 7.87 -10.18
N GLU A 98 7.02 8.91 -9.93
CA GLU A 98 7.46 10.31 -9.96
C GLU A 98 7.99 10.79 -8.60
N GLY A 99 9.32 10.77 -8.42
CA GLY A 99 9.97 11.52 -7.34
C GLY A 99 11.30 10.93 -6.93
N ASN A 100 11.67 11.09 -5.65
CA ASN A 100 12.93 10.56 -5.11
C ASN A 100 12.63 9.40 -4.17
N ASP A 101 12.52 8.21 -4.74
CA ASP A 101 11.97 7.07 -4.02
C ASP A 101 13.05 6.18 -3.42
N THR A 102 12.68 5.49 -2.36
CA THR A 102 13.46 4.45 -1.72
C THR A 102 12.71 3.13 -1.86
N LEU A 103 13.26 2.21 -2.66
CA LEU A 103 12.69 0.88 -2.88
C LEU A 103 13.56 -0.16 -2.19
N LEU A 104 12.98 -0.93 -1.26
CA LEU A 104 13.58 -2.09 -0.62
C LEU A 104 12.84 -3.36 -1.06
N GLY A 105 13.44 -4.14 -1.94
CA GLY A 105 12.91 -5.48 -2.26
C GLY A 105 13.04 -6.46 -1.09
N GLU A 106 14.17 -6.42 -0.37
CA GLU A 106 14.65 -7.51 0.50
C GLU A 106 14.71 -8.87 -0.26
N ALA A 107 15.27 -9.93 0.35
CA ALA A 107 15.91 -11.01 -0.41
C ALA A 107 14.97 -12.16 -0.84
N ASP A 108 14.62 -12.23 -2.13
CA ASP A 108 14.53 -13.47 -2.96
C ASP A 108 14.30 -13.18 -4.48
N ASP A 109 14.82 -12.04 -4.96
CA ASP A 109 14.74 -11.56 -6.36
C ASP A 109 15.49 -12.43 -7.39
#